data_AF-A0A3D5AHZ2-F1
#
_entry.id   AF-A0A3D5AHZ2-F1
#
_cell.length_a   1.000
_cell.length_b   1.000
_cell.length_c   1.000
_cell.angle_alpha   90.00
_cell.angle_beta   90.00
_cell.angle_gamma   90.00
#
_symmetry.space_group_name_H-M   'P 1'
#
loop_
_entity.id
_entity.type
_entity.pdbx_description
1 polymer ?
#
loop_
_entity_poly.entity_id
_entity_poly.type
_entity_poly.pdbx_seq_one_letter_code
_entity_poly.pdbx_strand_id
1 'polypeptide(L)'
;MADGTSEVARAIAQLTTALIEAMTKLSIALLERRAQRLREAAQQGEQAARQERARLARHRAADAAIWQRTASPLWWQKATADQIAQAWRAVTTWHQVDADAAGTRQAMAERLRRRGVDVAED
;
A
#
# COMPACT_ATOMS: atom_id res chain seq x y z
N MET A 1 -14.04 33.37 10.29
CA MET A 1 -13.90 32.59 9.05
C MET A 1 -12.94 31.39 9.22
N ALA A 2 -12.95 30.70 10.37
CA ALA A 2 -12.08 29.55 10.63
C ALA A 2 -12.71 28.19 10.26
N ASP A 3 -13.99 28.19 9.86
CA ASP A 3 -14.81 26.98 9.76
C ASP A 3 -14.55 26.19 8.45
N GLY A 4 -14.55 26.89 7.31
CA GLY A 4 -14.41 26.28 5.98
C GLY A 4 -13.09 25.53 5.73
N THR A 5 -11.97 26.03 6.26
CA THR A 5 -10.67 25.33 6.12
C THR A 5 -10.64 24.02 6.91
N SER A 6 -11.33 23.97 8.06
CA SER A 6 -11.40 22.76 8.89
C SER A 6 -12.36 21.71 8.31
N GLU A 7 -13.44 22.16 7.66
CA GLU A 7 -14.36 21.29 6.93
C GLU A 7 -13.70 20.64 5.71
N VAL A 8 -12.98 21.41 4.89
CA VAL A 8 -12.23 20.88 3.74
C VAL A 8 -11.16 19.90 4.19
N ALA A 9 -10.40 20.22 5.25
CA ALA A 9 -9.40 19.30 5.80
C ALA A 9 -10.02 17.98 6.29
N ARG A 10 -11.19 18.05 6.94
CA ARG A 10 -11.94 16.87 7.39
C ARG A 10 -12.45 16.02 6.22
N ALA A 11 -12.99 16.65 5.17
CA ALA A 11 -13.44 15.96 3.97
C ALA A 11 -12.29 15.23 3.25
N ILE A 12 -11.11 15.87 3.15
CA ILE A 12 -9.91 15.26 2.58
C ILE A 12 -9.45 14.06 3.43
N ALA A 13 -9.46 14.18 4.76
CA ALA A 13 -9.10 13.09 5.65
C ALA A 13 -10.06 11.89 5.47
N GLN A 14 -11.37 12.13 5.46
CA GLN A 14 -12.39 11.08 5.25
C GLN A 14 -12.24 10.39 3.89
N LEU A 15 -12.02 11.16 2.82
CA LEU A 15 -11.75 10.60 1.49
C LEU A 15 -10.49 9.72 1.50
N THR A 16 -9.44 10.19 2.16
CA THR A 16 -8.18 9.43 2.28
C THR A 16 -8.38 8.12 3.02
N THR A 17 -9.13 8.13 4.14
CA THR A 17 -9.50 6.92 4.88
C THR A 17 -10.25 5.94 4.00
N ALA A 18 -11.31 6.37 3.31
CA ALA A 18 -12.13 5.50 2.46
C ALA A 18 -11.31 4.86 1.32
N LEU A 19 -10.42 5.63 0.69
CA LEU A 19 -9.53 5.13 -0.35
C LEU A 19 -8.52 4.12 0.21
N ILE A 20 -7.96 4.38 1.40
CA ILE A 20 -7.07 3.44 2.07
C ILE A 20 -7.79 2.12 2.39
N GLU A 21 -8.99 2.16 2.93
CA GLU A 21 -9.78 0.95 3.21
C GLU A 21 -10.06 0.14 1.95
N ALA A 22 -10.47 0.80 0.86
CA ALA A 22 -10.68 0.16 -0.43
C ALA A 22 -9.38 -0.49 -0.96
N MET A 23 -8.26 0.20 -0.81
CA MET A 23 -6.94 -0.28 -1.21
C MET A 23 -6.41 -1.42 -0.33
N THR A 24 -6.75 -1.44 0.96
CA THR A 24 -6.45 -2.57 1.86
C THR A 24 -7.19 -3.81 1.39
N LYS A 25 -8.50 -3.71 1.11
CA LYS A 25 -9.30 -4.83 0.57
C LYS A 25 -8.72 -5.35 -0.75
N LEU A 26 -8.33 -4.45 -1.66
CA LEU A 26 -7.67 -4.83 -2.90
C LEU A 26 -6.32 -5.54 -2.65
N SER A 27 -5.55 -5.10 -1.67
CA SER A 27 -4.26 -5.71 -1.33
C SER A 27 -4.41 -7.16 -0.87
N ILE A 28 -5.43 -7.44 -0.04
CA ILE A 28 -5.77 -8.79 0.41
C ILE A 28 -6.13 -9.68 -0.79
N ALA A 29 -7.02 -9.22 -1.66
CA ALA A 29 -7.41 -9.97 -2.87
C ALA A 29 -6.22 -10.27 -3.80
N LEU A 30 -5.26 -9.34 -3.92
CA LEU A 30 -4.03 -9.53 -4.69
C LEU A 30 -3.11 -10.57 -4.04
N LEU A 31 -3.01 -10.59 -2.71
CA LEU A 31 -2.23 -11.57 -1.96
C LEU A 31 -2.76 -12.99 -2.18
N GLU A 32 -4.07 -13.18 -2.04
CA GLU A 32 -4.73 -14.47 -2.25
C GLU A 32 -4.52 -14.99 -3.68
N ARG A 33 -4.74 -14.13 -4.68
CA ARG A 33 -4.56 -14.48 -6.09
C ARG A 33 -3.11 -14.88 -6.41
N ARG A 34 -2.15 -14.21 -5.79
CA ARG A 34 -0.72 -14.53 -5.93
C ARG A 34 -0.38 -15.87 -5.30
N ALA A 35 -0.87 -16.14 -4.09
CA ALA A 35 -0.68 -17.43 -3.43
C ALA A 35 -1.26 -18.59 -4.26
N GLN A 36 -2.41 -18.37 -4.91
CA GLN A 36 -2.99 -19.33 -5.85
C GLN A 36 -2.08 -19.57 -7.07
N ARG A 37 -1.62 -18.51 -7.75
CA ARG A 37 -0.74 -18.65 -8.92
C ARG A 37 0.58 -19.34 -8.61
N LEU A 38 1.17 -19.07 -7.45
CA LEU A 38 2.40 -19.76 -7.03
C LEU A 38 2.17 -21.26 -6.81
N ARG A 39 1.02 -21.64 -6.23
CA ARG A 39 0.63 -23.05 -6.05
C ARG A 39 0.41 -23.74 -7.39
N GLU A 40 -0.33 -23.11 -8.30
CA GLU A 40 -0.55 -23.63 -9.66
C GLU A 40 0.75 -23.79 -10.44
N ALA A 41 1.62 -22.78 -10.40
CA ALA A 41 2.92 -22.84 -11.07
C ALA A 41 3.83 -23.92 -10.47
N ALA A 42 3.76 -24.17 -9.16
CA ALA A 42 4.50 -25.25 -8.52
C ALA A 42 4.00 -26.64 -8.96
N GLN A 43 2.69 -26.80 -9.18
CA GLN A 43 2.09 -28.03 -9.70
C GLN A 43 2.45 -28.28 -11.18
N GLN A 44 2.60 -27.22 -11.97
CA GLN A 44 2.99 -27.29 -13.39
C GLN A 44 4.47 -27.62 -13.60
N GLY A 45 5.28 -27.53 -12.54
CA GLY A 45 6.69 -27.91 -12.56
C GLY A 45 7.66 -26.74 -12.34
N GLU A 46 8.94 -27.09 -12.24
CA GLU A 46 9.96 -26.16 -11.73
C GLU A 46 10.16 -24.93 -12.62
N GLN A 47 10.07 -25.07 -13.95
CA GLN A 47 10.21 -23.96 -14.88
C GLN A 47 9.09 -22.92 -14.72
N ALA A 48 7.84 -23.38 -14.58
CA ALA A 48 6.69 -22.51 -14.33
C ALA A 48 6.84 -21.79 -12.98
N ALA A 49 7.26 -22.51 -11.94
CA ALA A 49 7.53 -21.93 -10.62
C ALA A 49 8.62 -20.85 -10.67
N ARG A 50 9.73 -21.07 -11.40
CA ARG A 50 10.78 -20.07 -11.59
C ARG A 50 10.27 -18.83 -12.31
N GLN A 51 9.47 -18.99 -13.37
CA GLN A 51 8.90 -17.87 -14.12
C GLN A 51 7.95 -17.03 -13.26
N GLU A 52 7.06 -17.66 -12.49
CA GLU A 52 6.13 -16.91 -11.64
C GLU A 52 6.85 -16.21 -10.48
N ARG A 53 7.91 -16.80 -9.91
CA ARG A 53 8.78 -16.11 -8.93
C ARG A 53 9.48 -14.88 -9.54
N ALA A 54 10.01 -14.98 -10.75
CA ALA A 54 10.62 -13.85 -11.45
C ALA A 54 9.60 -12.73 -11.73
N ARG A 55 8.38 -13.12 -12.13
CA ARG A 55 7.26 -12.17 -12.30
C ARG A 55 6.90 -11.50 -10.98
N LEU A 56 6.86 -12.26 -9.90
CA LEU A 56 6.60 -11.72 -8.56
C LEU A 56 7.67 -10.72 -8.13
N ALA A 57 8.94 -11.02 -8.35
CA ALA A 57 10.04 -10.10 -8.04
C ALA A 57 9.91 -8.76 -8.80
N ARG A 58 9.48 -8.79 -10.07
CA ARG A 58 9.20 -7.56 -10.84
C ARG A 58 8.03 -6.76 -10.25
N HIS A 59 6.95 -7.43 -9.84
CA HIS A 59 5.83 -6.75 -9.17
C HIS A 59 6.27 -6.12 -7.85
N ARG A 60 7.10 -6.81 -7.07
CA ARG A 60 7.68 -6.25 -5.84
C ARG A 60 8.48 -4.99 -6.14
N ALA A 61 9.38 -5.05 -7.12
CA ALA A 61 10.23 -3.91 -7.48
C ALA A 61 9.40 -2.70 -7.95
N ALA A 62 8.33 -2.93 -8.71
CA ALA A 62 7.41 -1.87 -9.13
C ALA A 62 6.69 -1.23 -7.94
N ASP A 63 6.19 -2.04 -7.00
CA ASP A 63 5.52 -1.52 -5.80
C ASP A 63 6.51 -0.82 -4.86
N ALA A 64 7.76 -1.31 -4.77
CA ALA A 64 8.81 -0.69 -3.99
C ALA A 64 9.12 0.73 -4.45
N ALA A 65 9.18 0.95 -5.76
CA ALA A 65 9.36 2.30 -6.32
C ALA A 65 8.22 3.27 -5.97
N ILE A 66 7.03 2.75 -5.63
CA ILE A 66 5.90 3.57 -5.15
C ILE A 66 6.12 3.93 -3.69
N TRP A 67 6.32 2.95 -2.80
CA TRP A 67 6.39 3.24 -1.37
C TRP A 67 7.68 3.91 -0.93
N GLN A 68 8.79 3.74 -1.65
CA GLN A 68 10.05 4.44 -1.36
C GLN A 68 9.90 5.98 -1.42
N ARG A 69 8.97 6.49 -2.25
CA ARG A 69 8.69 7.93 -2.33
C ARG A 69 8.17 8.50 -1.01
N THR A 70 7.52 7.66 -0.20
CA THR A 70 6.95 8.07 1.09
C THR A 70 7.99 8.39 2.15
N ALA A 71 9.26 8.02 1.94
CA ALA A 71 10.38 8.45 2.79
C ALA A 71 10.62 9.98 2.70
N SER A 72 10.22 10.62 1.60
CA SER A 72 10.42 12.06 1.39
C SER A 72 9.34 12.89 2.07
N PRO A 73 9.68 13.84 2.97
CA PRO A 73 8.71 14.77 3.54
C PRO A 73 8.02 15.64 2.48
N LEU A 74 8.72 15.99 1.39
CA LEU A 74 8.19 16.80 0.30
C LEU A 74 7.11 16.06 -0.49
N TRP A 75 7.23 14.74 -0.62
CA TRP A 75 6.19 13.92 -1.25
C TRP A 75 4.88 14.07 -0.49
N TRP A 76 4.91 13.92 0.83
CA TRP A 76 3.73 14.05 1.69
C TRP A 76 3.06 15.43 1.69
N GLN A 77 3.78 16.49 1.34
CA GLN A 77 3.20 17.83 1.21
C GLN A 77 2.37 17.97 -0.07
N LYS A 78 2.69 17.19 -1.10
CA LYS A 78 2.08 17.26 -2.43
C LYS A 78 1.20 16.06 -2.77
N ALA A 79 1.31 14.98 -2.01
CA ALA A 79 0.63 13.73 -2.29
C ALA A 79 -0.88 13.89 -2.19
N THR A 80 -1.58 13.47 -3.23
CA THR A 80 -3.06 13.39 -3.23
C THR A 80 -3.53 12.20 -2.41
N ALA A 81 -4.83 12.18 -2.06
CA ALA A 81 -5.44 11.05 -1.37
C ALA A 81 -5.24 9.73 -2.15
N ASP A 82 -5.37 9.76 -3.48
CA ASP A 82 -5.12 8.60 -4.35
C ASP A 82 -3.67 8.11 -4.29
N GLN A 83 -2.70 9.03 -4.32
CA GLN A 83 -1.28 8.67 -4.25
C GLN A 83 -0.91 8.07 -2.89
N ILE A 84 -1.51 8.60 -1.82
CA ILE A 84 -1.38 8.04 -0.47
C ILE A 84 -1.98 6.64 -0.43
N ALA A 85 -3.19 6.46 -0.93
CA ALA A 85 -3.87 5.16 -0.96
C ALA A 85 -3.12 4.14 -1.83
N GLN A 86 -2.55 4.55 -2.96
CA GLN A 86 -1.75 3.69 -3.83
C GLN A 86 -0.44 3.24 -3.17
N ALA A 87 0.23 4.14 -2.45
CA ALA A 87 1.41 3.81 -1.66
C ALA A 87 1.04 2.89 -0.48
N TRP A 88 -0.09 3.13 0.17
CA TRP A 88 -0.61 2.27 1.24
C TRP A 88 -0.91 0.86 0.74
N ARG A 89 -1.59 0.72 -0.42
CA ARG A 89 -1.78 -0.57 -1.09
C ARG A 89 -0.44 -1.25 -1.36
N ALA A 90 0.53 -0.50 -1.86
CA ALA A 90 1.84 -1.01 -2.20
C ALA A 90 2.51 -1.63 -0.97
N VAL A 91 2.65 -0.91 0.14
CA VAL A 91 3.25 -1.48 1.35
C VAL A 91 2.44 -2.63 1.94
N THR A 92 1.11 -2.50 1.97
CA THR A 92 0.20 -3.51 2.53
C THR A 92 0.31 -4.84 1.78
N THR A 93 0.49 -4.79 0.46
CA THR A 93 0.64 -5.98 -0.39
C THR A 93 1.87 -6.83 -0.03
N TRP A 94 2.88 -6.25 0.63
CA TRP A 94 4.17 -6.94 0.87
C TRP A 94 4.62 -6.99 2.32
N HIS A 95 3.99 -6.25 3.24
CA HIS A 95 4.45 -6.11 4.62
C HIS A 95 4.69 -7.43 5.39
N GLN A 96 3.96 -8.51 5.07
CA GLN A 96 4.14 -9.81 5.73
C GLN A 96 5.40 -10.56 5.27
N VAL A 97 5.96 -10.21 4.11
CA VAL A 97 7.05 -10.94 3.45
C VAL A 97 8.26 -10.06 3.11
N ASP A 98 8.17 -8.76 3.39
CA ASP A 98 9.18 -7.77 3.08
C ASP A 98 9.31 -6.78 4.26
N ALA A 99 10.46 -6.84 4.93
CA ALA A 99 10.74 -6.01 6.11
C ALA A 99 10.75 -4.51 5.79
N ASP A 100 11.20 -4.12 4.60
CA ASP A 100 11.21 -2.71 4.19
C ASP A 100 9.77 -2.21 4.02
N ALA A 101 8.90 -3.04 3.44
CA ALA A 101 7.48 -2.74 3.31
C ALA A 101 6.79 -2.68 4.68
N ALA A 102 7.15 -3.57 5.62
CA ALA A 102 6.63 -3.54 6.99
C ALA A 102 6.99 -2.25 7.73
N GLY A 103 8.28 -1.88 7.73
CA GLY A 103 8.75 -0.64 8.35
C GLY A 103 8.12 0.60 7.70
N THR A 104 8.01 0.61 6.36
CA THR A 104 7.36 1.71 5.64
C THR A 104 5.86 1.79 5.98
N ARG A 105 5.15 0.66 6.07
CA ARG A 105 3.73 0.64 6.46
C ARG A 105 3.52 1.25 7.83
N GLN A 106 4.34 0.88 8.81
CA GLN A 106 4.25 1.44 10.16
C GLN A 106 4.52 2.95 10.17
N ALA A 107 5.55 3.41 9.45
CA ALA A 107 5.87 4.83 9.33
C ALA A 107 4.74 5.63 8.63
N MET A 108 4.13 5.05 7.60
CA MET A 108 2.96 5.62 6.93
C MET A 108 1.77 5.73 7.88
N ALA A 109 1.46 4.67 8.63
CA ALA A 109 0.34 4.63 9.57
C ALA A 109 0.45 5.74 10.62
N GLU A 110 1.62 5.87 11.24
CA GLU A 110 1.90 6.91 12.22
C GLU A 110 1.74 8.33 11.62
N ARG A 111 2.18 8.52 10.38
CA ARG A 111 2.05 9.82 9.70
C ARG A 111 0.60 10.15 9.32
N LEU A 112 -0.19 9.14 8.95
CA LEU A 112 -1.61 9.27 8.63
C LEU A 112 -2.42 9.59 9.89
N ARG A 113 -2.12 8.93 11.01
CA ARG A 113 -2.72 9.22 12.32
C ARG A 113 -2.55 10.68 12.73
N ARG A 114 -1.34 11.25 12.54
CA ARG A 114 -1.07 12.68 12.77
C ARG A 114 -1.86 13.64 11.86
N ARG A 115 -2.44 13.13 10.78
CA ARG A 115 -3.31 13.87 9.84
C ARG A 115 -4.80 13.61 10.08
N GLY A 116 -5.16 12.90 11.15
CA GLY A 116 -6.53 12.51 11.44
C GLY A 116 -7.08 11.40 10.53
N VAL A 117 -6.18 10.62 9.91
CA VAL A 117 -6.52 9.46 9.09
C VAL A 117 -6.13 8.22 9.88
N ASP A 118 -7.12 7.58 10.49
CA ASP A 118 -6.92 6.29 11.15
C ASP A 118 -6.94 5.18 10.12
N VAL A 119 -5.94 4.31 10.21
CA VAL A 119 -5.79 3.14 9.35
C VAL A 119 -5.81 1.89 10.21
N ALA A 120 -6.55 0.87 9.77
CA ALA A 120 -6.55 -0.41 10.46
C ALA A 120 -5.14 -1.04 10.41
N GLU A 121 -4.55 -1.19 11.59
CA GLU A 121 -3.38 -2.02 11.83
C GLU A 121 -3.92 -3.42 12.14
N ASP A 122 -4.21 -4.21 11.09
CA ASP A 122 -4.55 -5.64 11.21
C ASP A 122 -3.35 -6.46 11.71
#